data_AF-A0A6N0HXX5-F1
#
_entry.id   AF-A0A6N0HXX5-F1
#
_cell.length_a   1.000
_cell.length_b   1.000
_cell.length_c   1.000
_cell.angle_alpha   90.00
_cell.angle_beta   90.00
_cell.angle_gamma   90.00
#
_symmetry.space_group_name_H-M   'P 1'
#
loop_
_entity.id
_entity.type
_entity.pdbx_description
1 polymer ?
#
loop_
_entity_poly.entity_id
_entity_poly.type
_entity_poly.pdbx_seq_one_letter_code
_entity_poly.pdbx_strand_id
1 'polypeptide(L)'
;MSRTDPLIIGIGSPWGDDRFGWMVVERLQSMSTMLQSELLTAERGSAELLQWLQHDRPTLLIDALRSDDQVGIVKVIEREALLGEVDAISSHQIDLRQILVPPIRRHSPALS
;
A
#
# COMPACT_ATOMS: atom_id res chain seq x y z
N MET A 1 -2.52 8.01 -24.72
CA MET A 1 -3.06 8.04 -23.34
C MET A 1 -1.94 8.55 -22.46
N SER A 2 -2.12 9.70 -21.80
CA SER A 2 -1.17 10.17 -20.79
C SER A 2 -1.11 9.11 -19.69
N ARG A 3 0.06 8.55 -19.41
CA ARG A 3 0.23 7.61 -18.30
C ARG A 3 0.11 8.45 -17.03
N THR A 4 -0.95 8.26 -16.25
CA THR A 4 -1.13 8.94 -14.97
C THR A 4 0.05 8.60 -14.07
N ASP A 5 0.62 9.62 -13.44
CA ASP A 5 1.76 9.43 -12.54
C ASP A 5 1.34 8.57 -11.34
N PRO A 6 2.12 7.52 -11.01
CA PRO A 6 1.73 6.61 -9.95
C PRO A 6 1.80 7.31 -8.59
N LEU A 7 0.89 6.93 -7.70
CA LEU A 7 1.02 7.17 -6.26
C LEU A 7 1.97 6.15 -5.67
N ILE A 8 2.92 6.58 -4.85
CA ILE A 8 3.78 5.68 -4.09
C ILE A 8 3.52 5.95 -2.61
N ILE A 9 3.08 4.92 -1.88
CA ILE A 9 2.79 5.01 -0.45
C ILE A 9 3.71 4.07 0.31
N GLY A 10 4.55 4.66 1.16
CA GLY A 10 5.34 3.93 2.16
C GLY A 10 4.50 3.68 3.40
N ILE A 11 4.25 2.41 3.70
CA ILE A 11 3.53 1.97 4.90
C ILE A 11 4.55 1.59 5.96
N GLY A 12 4.25 1.91 7.22
CA GLY A 12 5.14 1.54 8.31
C GLY A 12 4.76 2.15 9.65
N SER A 13 5.75 2.18 10.54
CA SER A 13 5.66 2.73 11.89
C SER A 13 7.06 3.13 12.38
N PRO A 14 7.22 3.81 13.53
CA PRO A 14 8.55 4.23 14.00
C PRO A 14 9.43 3.08 14.53
N TRP A 15 8.98 1.83 14.50
CA TRP A 15 9.63 0.71 15.20
C TRP A 15 10.43 -0.22 14.26
N GLY A 16 11.74 -0.33 14.51
CA GLY A 16 12.59 -1.33 13.87
C GLY A 16 12.52 -1.36 12.34
N ASP A 17 12.44 -2.57 11.78
CA ASP A 17 12.34 -2.82 10.34
C ASP A 17 11.01 -2.34 9.74
N ASP A 18 10.01 -2.10 10.57
CA ASP A 18 8.71 -1.59 10.15
C ASP A 18 8.75 -0.14 9.66
N ARG A 19 9.88 0.55 9.84
CA ARG A 19 10.17 1.83 9.20
C ARG A 19 10.47 1.72 7.71
N PHE A 20 10.64 0.51 7.16
CA PHE A 20 11.18 0.31 5.81
C PHE A 20 10.41 1.10 4.74
N GLY A 21 9.07 1.03 4.72
CA GLY A 21 8.27 1.76 3.73
C GLY A 21 8.45 3.27 3.82
N TRP A 22 8.50 3.83 5.03
CA TRP A 22 8.77 5.25 5.26
C TRP A 22 10.17 5.65 4.77
N MET A 23 11.19 4.86 5.11
CA MET A 23 12.58 5.12 4.70
C MET A 23 12.74 5.09 3.17
N VAL A 24 12.03 4.20 2.47
CA VAL A 24 12.06 4.17 1.00
C VAL A 24 11.47 5.45 0.41
N VAL A 25 10.34 5.91 0.92
CA VAL A 25 9.70 7.17 0.48
C VAL A 25 10.59 8.37 0.75
N GLU A 26 11.15 8.49 1.96
CA GLU A 26 12.10 9.55 2.31
C GLU A 26 13.29 9.57 1.36
N ARG A 27 13.83 8.38 1.02
CA ARG A 27 14.94 8.27 0.08
C ARG A 27 14.54 8.71 -1.33
N LEU A 28 13.38 8.29 -1.82
CA LEU A 28 12.87 8.71 -3.13
C LEU A 28 12.65 10.22 -3.20
N GLN A 29 12.08 10.82 -2.16
CA GLN A 29 11.92 12.27 -2.04
C GLN A 29 13.27 13.00 -2.11
N SER A 30 14.29 12.50 -1.40
CA SER A 30 15.65 13.07 -1.42
C SER A 30 16.34 12.99 -2.78
N MET A 31 15.90 12.08 -3.65
CA MET A 31 16.46 11.87 -4.99
C MET A 31 15.69 12.63 -6.07
N SER A 32 14.56 13.27 -5.74
CA SER A 32 13.61 13.72 -6.76
C SER A 32 13.89 15.14 -7.26
N THR A 33 14.50 15.21 -8.46
CA THR A 33 14.17 16.24 -9.47
C THR A 33 13.49 15.64 -10.70
N MET A 34 13.30 14.31 -10.77
CA MET A 34 12.88 13.58 -11.97
C MET A 34 11.67 12.64 -11.79
N LEU A 35 11.18 12.41 -10.56
CA LEU A 35 9.96 11.62 -10.36
C LEU A 35 8.75 12.54 -10.41
N GLN A 36 7.86 12.30 -11.38
CA GLN A 36 6.54 12.94 -11.46
C GLN A 36 5.50 12.27 -10.54
N SER A 37 5.93 11.29 -9.74
CA SER A 37 5.10 10.55 -8.79
C SER A 37 4.84 11.34 -7.51
N GLU A 38 3.62 11.23 -6.99
CA GLU A 38 3.30 11.68 -5.64
C GLU A 38 3.76 10.63 -4.63
N LEU A 39 4.44 11.08 -3.58
CA LEU A 39 5.10 10.24 -2.59
C LEU A 39 4.51 10.52 -1.20
N LEU A 40 3.89 9.52 -0.59
CA LEU A 40 3.20 9.63 0.70
C LEU A 40 3.69 8.57 1.70
N THR A 41 3.55 8.83 2.99
CA THR A 41 3.78 7.85 4.06
C THR A 41 2.52 7.68 4.89
N ALA A 42 2.23 6.47 5.35
CA ALA A 42 1.09 6.16 6.21
C ALA A 42 1.43 5.13 7.29
N GLU A 43 0.71 5.20 8.40
CA GLU A 43 0.60 4.07 9.34
C GLU A 43 -0.35 3.00 8.78
N ARG A 44 -0.09 1.73 9.11
CA ARG A 44 -1.02 0.63 8.76
C ARG A 44 -2.40 0.87 9.36
N GLY A 45 -3.42 0.65 8.54
CA GLY A 45 -4.83 0.81 8.94
C GLY A 45 -5.28 2.26 9.17
N SER A 46 -4.44 3.26 8.86
CA SER A 46 -4.82 4.67 8.96
C SER A 46 -5.98 5.01 8.01
N ALA A 47 -6.82 5.97 8.41
CA ALA A 47 -7.95 6.41 7.61
C ALA A 47 -7.49 7.07 6.31
N GLU A 48 -6.36 7.79 6.37
CA GLU A 48 -5.70 8.45 5.25
C GLU A 48 -5.30 7.43 4.18
N LEU A 49 -4.68 6.31 4.56
CA LEU A 49 -4.32 5.24 3.65
C LEU A 49 -5.55 4.70 2.89
N LEU A 50 -6.64 4.45 3.61
CA LEU A 50 -7.89 3.97 3.00
C LEU A 50 -8.50 5.01 2.05
N GLN A 51 -8.42 6.30 2.38
CA GLN A 51 -8.89 7.37 1.50
C GLN A 51 -8.06 7.43 0.21
N TRP A 52 -6.73 7.35 0.32
CA TRP A 52 -5.86 7.39 -0.85
C TRP A 52 -6.08 6.21 -1.81
N LEU A 53 -6.34 5.03 -1.25
CA LEU A 53 -6.64 3.82 -2.01
C LEU A 53 -8.00 3.83 -2.70
N GLN A 54 -8.92 4.75 -2.34
CA GLN A 54 -10.20 4.90 -3.03
C GLN A 54 -10.10 5.64 -4.38
N HIS A 55 -8.97 6.29 -4.65
CA HIS A 55 -8.77 6.98 -5.92
C HIS A 55 -8.38 5.99 -7.02
N ASP A 56 -9.00 6.14 -8.20
CA ASP A 56 -8.69 5.32 -9.39
C ASP A 56 -7.38 5.81 -10.05
N ARG A 57 -6.26 5.51 -9.38
CA ARG A 57 -4.91 5.86 -9.84
C ARG A 57 -3.95 4.68 -9.63
N PRO A 58 -3.00 4.45 -10.54
CA PRO A 58 -1.93 3.48 -10.32
C PRO A 58 -1.23 3.77 -8.99
N THR A 59 -1.19 2.77 -8.09
CA THR A 59 -0.67 2.95 -6.74
C THR A 59 0.31 1.82 -6.41
N LEU A 60 1.50 2.17 -5.93
CA LEU A 60 2.49 1.27 -5.39
C LEU A 60 2.50 1.39 -3.87
N LEU A 61 2.33 0.26 -3.19
CA LEU A 61 2.46 0.17 -1.74
C LEU A 61 3.81 -0.46 -1.40
N ILE A 62 4.53 0.14 -0.46
CA ILE A 62 5.83 -0.35 0.01
C ILE A 62 5.70 -0.56 1.51
N ASP A 63 5.80 -1.81 1.95
CA ASP A 63 5.67 -2.19 3.36
C ASP A 63 6.76 -3.19 3.76
N ALA A 64 7.12 -3.21 5.04
CA ALA A 64 7.89 -4.29 5.62
C ALA A 64 7.00 -5.54 5.70
N LEU A 65 7.49 -6.67 5.16
CA LEU A 65 6.75 -7.92 5.13
C LEU A 65 7.39 -8.96 6.03
N ARG A 66 6.61 -9.51 6.97
CA ARG A 66 7.00 -10.71 7.71
C ARG A 66 6.72 -11.93 6.85
N SER A 67 7.75 -12.71 6.55
CA SER A 67 7.64 -13.97 5.80
C SER A 67 8.70 -14.96 6.30
N ASP A 68 8.63 -16.21 5.83
CA ASP A 68 9.62 -17.25 6.14
C ASP A 68 10.88 -17.16 5.26
N ASP A 69 10.97 -16.14 4.40
CA ASP A 69 12.15 -15.89 3.57
C ASP A 69 13.30 -15.27 4.38
N GLN A 70 14.48 -15.25 3.75
CA GLN A 70 15.62 -14.54 4.28
C GLN A 70 15.33 -13.03 4.42
N VAL A 71 15.77 -12.43 5.53
CA VAL A 71 15.67 -10.99 5.78
C VAL A 71 16.33 -10.19 4.65
N GLY A 72 15.64 -9.14 4.19
CA GLY A 72 16.10 -8.25 3.13
C GLY A 72 15.68 -8.65 1.72
N ILE A 73 14.97 -9.77 1.55
CA ILE A 73 14.37 -10.14 0.28
C ILE A 73 13.20 -9.19 -0.04
N VAL A 74 13.21 -8.66 -1.27
CA VAL A 74 12.12 -7.84 -1.80
C VAL A 74 11.19 -8.71 -2.63
N LYS A 75 9.89 -8.62 -2.34
CA LYS A 75 8.83 -9.26 -3.12
C LYS A 75 7.97 -8.20 -3.79
N VAL A 76 7.67 -8.43 -5.06
CA VAL A 76 6.63 -7.68 -5.77
C VAL A 76 5.40 -8.57 -5.82
N ILE A 77 4.32 -8.09 -5.22
CA ILE A 77 3.07 -8.83 -5.16
C ILE A 77 2.01 -8.01 -5.87
N GLU A 78 1.53 -8.53 -7.00
CA GLU A 78 0.43 -7.93 -7.74
C GLU A 78 -0.87 -8.08 -6.96
N ARG A 79 -1.81 -7.15 -7.17
CA ARG A 79 -3.09 -7.14 -6.45
C ARG A 79 -3.85 -8.47 -6.55
N GLU A 80 -3.83 -9.07 -7.73
CA GLU A 80 -4.52 -10.32 -8.02
C GLU A 80 -3.90 -11.50 -7.27
N ALA A 81 -2.57 -11.51 -7.12
CA ALA A 81 -1.84 -12.51 -6.34
C ALA A 81 -2.07 -12.33 -4.83
N LEU A 82 -2.14 -11.07 -4.38
CA LEU A 82 -2.46 -10.73 -3.00
C LEU A 82 -3.77 -11.37 -2.54
N LEU A 83 -4.84 -11.33 -3.36
CA LEU A 83 -6.14 -11.92 -3.01
C LEU A 83 -6.11 -13.45 -2.81
N GLY A 84 -5.19 -14.16 -3.48
CA GLY A 84 -5.03 -15.61 -3.36
C GLY A 84 -4.09 -16.05 -2.23
N GLU A 85 -3.19 -15.17 -1.80
CA GLU A 85 -2.11 -15.50 -0.84
C GLU A 85 -2.29 -14.85 0.54
N VAL A 86 -3.38 -14.10 0.78
CA VAL A 86 -3.62 -13.40 2.05
C VAL A 86 -3.48 -14.29 3.29
N ASP A 87 -3.82 -15.58 3.18
CA ASP A 87 -3.75 -16.52 4.30
C ASP A 87 -2.32 -16.95 4.66
N ALA A 88 -1.34 -16.76 3.78
CA ALA A 88 0.04 -17.21 3.95
C ALA A 88 1.05 -16.10 4.31
N ILE A 89 0.68 -14.83 4.10
CA ILE A 89 1.66 -13.72 4.08
C ILE A 89 1.67 -12.86 5.37
N SER A 90 0.69 -12.97 6.27
CA SER A 90 0.70 -12.15 7.51
C SER A 90 0.07 -12.83 8.72
N SER A 91 0.77 -12.77 9.85
CA SER A 91 0.25 -13.15 11.18
C SER A 91 -0.82 -12.19 11.71
N HIS A 92 -0.99 -11.01 11.09
CA HIS A 92 -2.05 -10.06 11.38
C HIS A 92 -2.94 -9.93 10.14
N GLN A 93 -3.77 -10.97 9.94
CA GLN A 93 -4.66 -11.22 8.80
C GLN A 93 -5.68 -10.10 8.45
N ILE A 94 -5.71 -9.01 9.23
CA ILE A 94 -6.71 -7.95 9.15
C ILE A 94 -6.20 -6.74 8.34
N ASP A 95 -4.92 -6.41 8.38
CA ASP A 95 -4.42 -5.11 7.87
C ASP A 95 -4.35 -5.02 6.35
N LEU A 96 -3.86 -6.06 5.66
CA LEU A 96 -3.83 -6.08 4.19
C LEU A 96 -5.19 -6.37 3.56
N ARG A 97 -6.09 -7.09 4.25
CA ARG A 97 -7.47 -7.35 3.76
C ARG A 97 -8.29 -6.08 3.64
N GLN A 98 -8.12 -5.14 4.59
CA GLN A 98 -8.79 -3.84 4.55
C GLN A 98 -8.32 -2.97 3.37
N ILE A 99 -7.07 -3.14 2.94
CA ILE A 99 -6.49 -2.47 1.77
C ILE A 99 -7.00 -3.09 0.46
N LEU A 100 -7.14 -4.41 0.41
CA LEU A 100 -7.47 -5.14 -0.82
C LEU A 100 -8.98 -5.20 -1.13
N VAL A 101 -9.81 -5.27 -0.09
CA VAL A 101 -11.27 -5.34 -0.19
C VAL A 101 -11.84 -3.99 0.27
N PRO A 102 -11.99 -3.00 -0.63
CA PRO A 102 -12.72 -1.79 -0.27
C PRO A 102 -14.14 -2.18 0.18
N PRO A 103 -14.69 -1.55 1.23
CA PRO A 103 -16.04 -1.86 1.68
C PRO A 103 -17.02 -1.71 0.52
N ILE A 104 -17.75 -2.80 0.24
CA ILE A 104 -18.77 -2.83 -0.81
C ILE A 104 -19.76 -1.69 -0.53
N ARG A 105 -19.77 -0.66 -1.38
CA ARG A 105 -20.85 0.33 -1.36
C ARG A 105 -22.15 -0.39 -1.69
N ARG A 106 -22.98 -0.63 -0.68
CA ARG A 106 -24.41 -0.82 -0.92
C ARG A 106 -24.94 0.53 -1.38
N HIS A 107 -24.96 0.76 -2.69
CA HIS A 107 -25.84 1.75 -3.26
C HIS A 107 -27.26 1.25 -2.98
N SER A 108 -27.89 1.79 -1.93
CA SER A 108 -29.34 1.78 -1.84
C SER A 108 -29.85 2.55 -3.06
N PRO A 109 -30.62 1.93 -3.96
CA PRO A 109 -31.31 2.71 -4.97
C PRO A 109 -32.28 3.62 -4.20
N ALA A 110 -32.17 4.92 -4.40
CA ALA A 110 -33.19 5.85 -3.97
C ALA A 110 -34.49 5.42 -4.65
N LEU A 111 -35.42 4.88 -3.87
CA LEU A 111 -36.79 4.66 -4.31
C LEU A 111 -37.36 6.03 -4.67
N SER A 112 -37.57 6.24 -5.97
CA SER A 112 -38.36 7.35 -6.52
C SER A 112 -39.84 7.04 -6.39
#